data_AF-A0A0F9QA13-F1
#
_entry.id   AF-A0A0F9QA13-F1
#
_cell.length_a   1.000
_cell.length_b   1.000
_cell.length_c   1.000
_cell.angle_alpha   90.00
_cell.angle_beta   90.00
_cell.angle_gamma   90.00
#
_symmetry.space_group_name_H-M   'P 1'
#
loop_
_entity.id
_entity.type
_entity.pdbx_description
1 polymer ?
#
loop_
_entity_poly.entity_id
_entity_poly.type
_entity_poly.pdbx_seq_one_letter_code
_entity_poly.pdbx_strand_id
1 'polypeptide(L)'
;MFCPFISATCQGNTCVKWMPDRDTCFDQVVAQETSQLYRMLGQMASMMKLQSVLWGLQMRQLSQDPSIPPEIREEVARAKDADVVEKLLRDAGLI
;
A
#
# COMPACT_ATOMS: atom_id res chain seq x y z
N MET A 1 4.28 42.56 -14.98
CA MET A 1 4.54 41.51 -13.99
C MET A 1 3.36 41.52 -13.02
N PHE A 2 2.56 40.45 -12.96
CA PHE A 2 1.38 40.37 -12.08
C PHE A 2 1.79 39.69 -10.78
N CYS A 3 1.49 40.31 -9.63
CA CYS A 3 1.76 39.74 -8.32
C CYS A 3 0.44 39.62 -7.54
N PRO A 4 -0.08 38.41 -7.29
CA PRO A 4 -1.21 38.25 -6.40
C PRO A 4 -0.79 38.56 -4.95
N PHE A 5 -1.57 39.42 -4.29
CA PHE A 5 -1.41 39.74 -2.87
C PHE A 5 -2.24 38.77 -2.04
N ILE A 6 -1.58 37.99 -1.19
CA ILE A 6 -2.21 37.09 -0.22
C ILE A 6 -1.89 37.61 1.17
N SER A 7 -2.90 37.84 2.03
CA SER A 7 -2.69 38.40 3.37
C SER A 7 -1.76 39.61 3.39
N ALA A 8 -1.98 40.54 2.44
CA ALA A 8 -1.18 41.75 2.23
C ALA A 8 0.31 41.55 1.82
N THR A 9 0.71 40.34 1.41
CA THR A 9 2.07 40.05 0.94
C THR A 9 2.08 39.68 -0.54
N CYS A 10 3.00 40.28 -1.31
CA CYS A 10 3.21 39.94 -2.73
C CYS A 10 3.93 38.59 -2.85
N GLN A 11 3.31 37.61 -3.52
CA GLN A 11 3.84 36.25 -3.74
C GLN A 11 4.32 36.02 -5.18
N GLY A 12 4.46 37.08 -5.97
CA GLY A 12 4.64 37.04 -7.43
C GLY A 12 5.98 36.49 -7.91
N ASN A 13 6.89 36.16 -7.00
CA ASN A 13 8.19 35.54 -7.26
C ASN A 13 8.21 34.02 -6.99
N THR A 14 7.12 33.43 -6.47
CA THR A 14 7.03 32.00 -6.11
C THR A 14 5.83 31.28 -6.72
N CYS A 15 4.99 31.98 -7.48
CA CYS A 15 3.68 31.50 -7.92
C CYS A 15 3.53 31.58 -9.44
N VAL A 16 3.60 30.44 -10.15
CA VAL A 16 3.43 30.42 -11.63
C VAL A 16 1.97 30.65 -12.01
N LYS A 17 1.04 30.09 -11.24
CA LYS A 17 -0.41 30.24 -11.45
C LYS A 17 -1.15 30.36 -10.13
N TRP A 18 -1.98 31.39 -10.03
CA TRP A 18 -2.84 31.64 -8.88
C TRP A 18 -4.18 30.91 -9.01
N MET A 19 -4.66 30.31 -7.92
CA MET A 19 -5.97 29.67 -7.82
C MET A 19 -6.87 30.48 -6.86
N PRO A 20 -7.71 31.39 -7.38
CA PRO A 20 -8.51 32.30 -6.55
C PRO A 20 -9.62 31.59 -5.76
N ASP A 21 -10.07 30.42 -6.21
CA ASP A 21 -11.05 29.57 -5.54
C ASP A 21 -10.49 28.92 -4.26
N ARG A 22 -9.18 28.72 -4.20
CA ARG A 22 -8.48 28.07 -3.08
C ARG A 22 -7.55 29.00 -2.31
N ASP A 23 -7.48 30.28 -2.70
CA ASP A 23 -6.55 31.28 -2.16
C ASP A 23 -5.11 30.73 -2.03
N THR A 24 -4.64 30.01 -3.07
CA THR A 24 -3.33 29.35 -3.06
C THR A 24 -2.68 29.33 -4.44
N CYS A 25 -1.37 29.07 -4.46
CA CYS A 25 -0.61 28.90 -5.69
C CYS A 25 -0.70 27.45 -6.18
N PHE A 26 -0.90 27.28 -7.48
CA PHE A 26 -0.97 25.96 -8.12
C PHE A 26 0.22 25.07 -7.77
N ASP A 27 1.44 25.63 -7.77
CA ASP A 27 2.66 24.89 -7.45
C ASP A 27 2.67 24.34 -6.02
N GLN A 28 2.04 25.05 -5.06
CA GLN A 28 1.90 24.59 -3.68
C GLN A 28 0.89 23.45 -3.59
N VAL A 29 -0.23 23.54 -4.31
CA VAL A 29 -1.24 22.47 -4.39
C VAL A 29 -0.61 21.21 -4.96
N VAL A 30 0.08 21.33 -6.09
CA VAL A 30 0.75 20.19 -6.74
C VAL A 30 1.78 19.58 -5.80
N ALA A 31 2.61 20.38 -5.14
CA ALA A 31 3.59 19.87 -4.17
C ALA A 31 2.92 19.13 -3.01
N GLN A 32 1.82 19.66 -2.47
CA GLN A 32 1.08 19.05 -1.37
C GLN A 32 0.44 17.72 -1.80
N GLU A 33 -0.29 17.70 -2.91
CA GLU A 33 -0.96 16.50 -3.42
C GLU A 33 0.07 15.42 -3.78
N THR A 34 1.18 15.81 -4.41
CA THR A 34 2.30 14.90 -4.71
C THR A 34 2.91 14.32 -3.44
N SER A 35 3.12 15.13 -2.41
CA SER A 35 3.63 14.64 -1.11
C SER A 35 2.67 13.67 -0.42
N GLN A 36 1.35 13.88 -0.55
CA GLN A 36 0.34 12.97 -0.01
C GLN A 36 0.36 11.66 -0.77
N LEU A 37 0.42 11.71 -2.11
CA LEU A 37 0.49 10.53 -2.96
C LEU A 37 1.73 9.68 -2.61
N TYR A 38 2.92 10.29 -2.50
CA TYR A 38 4.13 9.56 -2.11
C TYR A 38 4.03 8.92 -0.72
N ARG A 39 3.40 9.60 0.24
CA ARG A 39 3.14 9.01 1.58
C ARG A 39 2.22 7.79 1.49
N MET A 40 1.13 7.88 0.75
CA MET A 40 0.21 6.74 0.55
C MET A 40 0.91 5.58 -0.15
N LEU A 41 1.70 5.84 -1.20
CA LEU A 41 2.48 4.82 -1.88
C LEU A 41 3.48 4.13 -0.93
N GLY A 42 4.15 4.91 -0.06
CA GLY A 42 5.04 4.36 0.96
C GLY A 42 4.32 3.47 1.99
N GLN A 43 3.10 3.86 2.41
CA GLN A 43 2.26 3.05 3.28
C GLN A 43 1.81 1.76 2.59
N MET A 44 1.36 1.83 1.33
CA MET A 44 0.97 0.66 0.55
C MET A 44 2.12 -0.32 0.35
N ALA A 45 3.31 0.17 0.02
CA ALA A 45 4.50 -0.67 -0.10
C ALA A 45 4.85 -1.36 1.23
N SER A 46 4.70 -0.65 2.35
CA SER A 46 4.92 -1.22 3.68
C SER A 46 3.88 -2.30 4.03
N MET A 47 2.61 -2.07 3.70
CA MET A 47 1.54 -3.07 3.88
C MET A 47 1.79 -4.33 3.03
N MET A 48 2.16 -4.17 1.76
CA MET A 48 2.49 -5.31 0.89
C MET A 48 3.66 -6.13 1.45
N LYS A 49 4.67 -5.46 2.01
CA LYS A 49 5.80 -6.14 2.66
C LYS A 49 5.36 -6.89 3.93
N LEU A 50 4.49 -6.32 4.74
CA LEU A 50 3.94 -7.02 5.92
C LEU A 50 3.10 -8.23 5.50
N GLN A 51 2.29 -8.09 4.45
CA GLN A 51 1.48 -9.19 3.93
C GLN A 51 2.35 -10.36 3.42
N SER A 52 3.47 -10.08 2.74
CA SER A 52 4.38 -11.14 2.29
C SER A 52 5.11 -11.83 3.46
N VAL A 53 5.47 -11.09 4.51
CA VAL A 53 6.04 -11.67 5.73
C VAL A 53 5.02 -12.55 6.44
N LEU A 54 3.78 -12.08 6.61
CA LEU A 54 2.69 -12.85 7.22
C LEU A 54 2.42 -14.14 6.45
N TRP A 55 2.35 -14.06 5.12
CA TRP A 55 2.24 -15.23 4.26
C TRP A 55 3.37 -16.22 4.53
N GLY A 56 4.62 -15.77 4.49
CA GLY A 56 5.78 -16.64 4.75
C GLY A 56 5.74 -17.31 6.13
N LEU A 57 5.27 -16.61 7.16
CA LEU A 57 5.11 -17.18 8.51
C LEU A 57 4.00 -18.23 8.56
N GLN A 58 2.85 -17.98 7.93
CA GLN A 58 1.74 -18.94 7.86
C GLN A 58 2.15 -20.22 7.11
N MET A 59 2.83 -20.07 5.97
CA MET A 59 3.31 -21.24 5.20
C MET A 59 4.33 -22.06 5.99
N ARG A 60 5.22 -21.41 6.73
CA ARG A 60 6.15 -22.10 7.65
C ARG A 60 5.39 -22.86 8.74
N GLN A 61 4.34 -22.26 9.31
CA GLN A 61 3.53 -22.94 10.33
C GLN A 61 2.83 -24.18 9.76
N LEU A 62 2.18 -24.07 8.60
CA LEU A 62 1.49 -25.20 7.96
C LEU A 62 2.47 -26.32 7.58
N SER A 63 3.68 -26.01 7.12
CA SER A 63 4.68 -27.05 6.78
C SER A 63 5.21 -27.82 8.01
N GLN A 64 5.19 -27.19 9.18
CA GLN A 64 5.65 -27.80 10.44
C GLN A 64 4.52 -28.48 11.22
N ASP A 65 3.28 -28.29 10.83
CA ASP A 65 2.12 -28.86 11.52
C ASP A 65 2.03 -30.38 11.26
N PRO A 66 2.12 -31.22 12.31
CA PRO A 66 2.06 -32.67 12.16
C PRO A 66 0.64 -33.20 11.87
N SER A 67 -0.40 -32.40 12.08
CA SER A 67 -1.80 -32.77 11.77
C SER A 67 -2.07 -32.75 10.27
N ILE A 68 -1.24 -32.04 9.49
CA ILE A 68 -1.40 -31.92 8.05
C ILE A 68 -0.69 -33.10 7.37
N PRO A 69 -1.41 -33.89 6.53
CA PRO A 69 -0.79 -34.97 5.79
C PRO A 69 0.39 -34.47 4.92
N PRO A 70 1.46 -35.27 4.75
CA PRO A 70 2.62 -34.88 3.94
C PRO A 70 2.26 -34.44 2.52
N GLU A 71 1.31 -35.13 1.87
CA GLU A 71 0.86 -34.79 0.52
C GLU A 71 0.24 -33.39 0.46
N ILE A 72 -0.62 -33.06 1.43
CA ILE A 72 -1.25 -31.73 1.54
C ILE A 72 -0.20 -30.65 1.85
N ARG A 73 0.79 -30.96 2.71
CA ARG A 73 1.90 -30.02 2.99
C ARG A 73 2.70 -29.66 1.75
N GLU A 74 2.98 -30.63 0.89
CA GLU A 74 3.67 -30.36 -0.37
C GLU A 74 2.85 -29.50 -1.33
N GLU A 75 1.54 -29.75 -1.42
CA GLU A 75 0.66 -28.92 -2.26
C GLU A 75 0.53 -27.50 -1.72
N VAL A 76 0.35 -27.35 -0.41
CA VAL A 76 0.36 -26.07 0.28
C VAL A 76 1.68 -25.34 0.02
N ALA A 77 2.84 -26.00 0.15
CA ALA A 77 4.13 -25.38 -0.11
C ALA A 77 4.31 -24.88 -1.56
N ARG A 78 3.60 -25.47 -2.53
CA ARG A 78 3.59 -25.04 -3.94
C ARG A 78 2.54 -23.96 -4.23
N ALA A 79 1.57 -23.75 -3.34
CA ALA A 79 0.52 -22.78 -3.51
C ALA A 79 1.07 -21.34 -3.44
N LYS A 80 0.62 -20.50 -4.36
CA LYS A 80 1.01 -19.08 -4.45
C LYS A 80 -0.06 -18.14 -3.90
N ASP A 81 -1.22 -18.70 -3.55
CA ASP A 81 -2.42 -17.95 -3.21
C ASP A 81 -3.06 -18.55 -1.96
N ALA A 82 -3.58 -17.67 -1.10
CA ALA A 82 -4.25 -18.06 0.14
C ALA A 82 -5.53 -18.86 -0.11
N ASP A 83 -6.27 -18.53 -1.17
CA ASP A 83 -7.53 -19.21 -1.50
C ASP A 83 -7.28 -20.67 -1.89
N VAL A 84 -6.16 -20.92 -2.57
CA VAL A 84 -5.73 -22.28 -2.93
C VAL A 84 -5.36 -23.06 -1.68
N VAL A 85 -4.62 -22.45 -0.75
CA VAL A 85 -4.27 -23.09 0.53
C VAL A 85 -5.52 -23.39 1.35
N GLU A 86 -6.46 -22.46 1.46
CA GLU A 86 -7.71 -22.68 2.19
C GLU A 86 -8.48 -23.86 1.59
N LYS A 87 -8.60 -23.90 0.26
CA LYS A 87 -9.27 -25.00 -0.43
C LYS A 87 -8.61 -26.35 -0.15
N LEU A 88 -7.29 -26.43 -0.23
CA LEU A 88 -6.54 -27.66 0.05
C LEU A 88 -6.77 -28.16 1.48
N LEU A 89 -6.76 -27.25 2.46
CA LEU A 89 -6.99 -27.60 3.86
C LEU A 89 -8.45 -28.05 4.09
N ARG A 90 -9.41 -27.39 3.44
CA ARG A 90 -10.84 -27.76 3.50
C ARG A 90 -11.11 -29.12 2.86
N ASP A 91 -10.54 -29.38 1.69
CA ASP A 91 -10.66 -30.66 0.97
C ASP A 91 -10.01 -31.81 1.78
N ALA A 92 -8.98 -31.50 2.58
CA ALA A 92 -8.37 -32.42 3.52
C ALA A 92 -9.12 -32.57 4.87
N GLY A 93 -10.20 -31.83 5.09
CA GLY A 93 -10.98 -31.86 6.33
C GLY A 93 -10.27 -31.28 7.55
N LEU A 94 -9.30 -30.39 7.34
CA LEU A 94 -8.51 -29.75 8.42
C LEU A 94 -9.14 -28.44 8.92
N ILE A 95 -10.01 -27.83 8.12
CA ILE A 95 -10.79 -26.61 8.42
C ILE A 95 -12.18 -26.63 7.77
#